data_AF-A0A942C1R6-F1
#
_entry.id   AF-A0A942C1R6-F1
#
_cell.length_a   1.000
_cell.length_b   1.000
_cell.length_c   1.000
_cell.angle_alpha   90.00
_cell.angle_beta   90.00
_cell.angle_gamma   90.00
#
_symmetry.space_group_name_H-M   'P 1'
#
loop_
_entity.id
_entity.type
_entity.pdbx_description
1 polymer ?
#
loop_
_entity_poly.entity_id
_entity_poly.type
_entity_poly.pdbx_seq_one_letter_code
_entity_poly.pdbx_strand_id
1 'polypeptide(L)'
;MLQQYNGTQSLPLPVIEGALETLEAEQNRPKTPTKKELVLDLYHQGLTDVAAIGRQAKIHPSYVAQVLRQAGLLTGYFDLYTSTNAEQNVYSRFFRHVLSFKNVEAAKKSVDRIDSLYQYFEEIGDRAGQHQAMVLALTGKNRARWSGKHEEAKIFSDWLAAH
;
A
#
# COMPACT_ATOMS: atom_id res chain seq x y z
N MET A 1 15.68 6.21 -76.42
CA MET A 1 15.68 7.60 -75.89
C MET A 1 15.50 7.52 -74.39
N LEU A 2 16.59 7.66 -73.63
CA LEU A 2 16.59 7.68 -72.17
C LEU A 2 17.29 8.98 -71.75
N GLN A 3 16.51 9.88 -71.15
CA GLN A 3 16.95 11.21 -70.74
C GLN A 3 17.65 11.09 -69.39
N GLN A 4 18.92 11.50 -69.34
CA GLN A 4 19.75 11.50 -68.15
C GLN A 4 19.26 12.57 -67.16
N TYR A 5 19.01 12.18 -65.92
CA TYR A 5 18.80 13.11 -64.81
C TYR A 5 20.16 13.53 -64.25
N ASN A 6 20.49 14.82 -64.39
CA ASN A 6 21.52 15.50 -63.62
C ASN A 6 20.80 16.55 -62.77
N GLY A 7 21.06 16.59 -61.47
CA GLY A 7 20.37 17.53 -60.59
C GLY A 7 20.86 17.49 -59.15
N THR A 8 21.97 18.18 -58.90
CA THR A 8 22.30 18.81 -57.63
C THR A 8 21.11 19.66 -57.15
N GLN A 9 20.21 19.07 -56.38
CA GLN A 9 19.15 19.78 -55.67
C GLN A 9 19.36 19.53 -54.16
N SER A 10 19.97 20.52 -53.48
CA SER A 10 19.96 20.54 -52.03
C SER A 10 18.52 20.79 -51.58
N LEU A 11 17.99 19.86 -50.78
CA LEU A 11 16.70 20.04 -50.11
C LEU A 11 16.76 21.31 -49.24
N PRO A 12 15.72 22.17 -49.25
CA PRO A 12 15.66 23.30 -48.34
C PRO A 12 15.43 22.79 -46.92
N LEU A 13 16.43 22.94 -46.05
CA LEU A 13 16.27 22.83 -44.61
C LEU A 13 15.72 24.16 -44.09
N PRO A 14 14.45 24.19 -43.66
CA PRO A 14 14.18 24.69 -42.31
C PRO A 14 12.95 23.99 -41.71
N VAL A 15 13.11 22.77 -41.18
CA VAL A 15 12.01 22.08 -40.46
C VAL A 15 12.48 21.43 -39.15
N ILE A 16 13.80 21.38 -38.89
CA ILE A 16 14.35 20.58 -37.80
C ILE A 16 14.45 21.37 -36.48
N GLU A 17 14.62 22.69 -36.50
CA GLU A 17 14.76 23.50 -35.28
C GLU A 17 13.47 23.55 -34.44
N GLY A 18 12.31 23.78 -35.05
CA GLY A 18 11.04 23.82 -34.31
C GLY A 18 10.61 22.47 -33.74
N ALA A 19 10.99 21.36 -34.37
CA ALA A 19 10.68 20.02 -33.88
C ALA A 19 11.50 19.66 -32.63
N LEU A 20 12.78 20.05 -32.58
CA LEU A 20 13.62 19.87 -31.39
C LEU A 20 13.14 20.73 -30.21
N GLU A 21 12.77 21.99 -30.45
CA GLU A 21 12.21 22.86 -29.40
C GLU A 21 10.90 22.31 -28.83
N THR A 22 10.02 21.72 -29.66
CA THR A 22 8.78 21.10 -29.17
C THR A 22 9.03 19.84 -28.32
N LEU A 23 10.05 19.05 -28.64
CA LEU A 23 10.42 17.86 -27.87
C LEU A 23 11.09 18.24 -26.53
N GLU A 24 11.92 19.28 -26.53
CA GLU A 24 12.55 19.81 -25.31
C GLU A 24 11.51 20.46 -24.37
N ALA A 25 10.54 21.20 -24.91
CA ALA A 25 9.46 21.80 -24.14
C ALA A 25 8.49 20.77 -23.53
N GLU A 26 8.31 19.62 -24.18
CA GLU A 26 7.47 18.53 -23.67
C GLU A 26 8.20 17.69 -22.60
N GLN A 27 9.54 17.59 -22.69
CA GLN A 27 10.38 17.02 -21.63
C GLN A 27 10.46 17.91 -20.37
N ASN A 28 10.28 19.23 -20.51
CA ASN A 28 10.39 20.21 -19.42
C ASN A 28 9.07 20.57 -18.73
N ARG A 29 7.94 19.93 -19.06
CA ARG A 29 6.72 20.13 -18.26
C ARG A 29 6.96 19.55 -16.87
N PRO A 30 6.70 20.31 -15.79
CA PRO A 30 6.79 19.77 -14.44
C PRO A 30 5.79 18.63 -14.32
N LYS A 31 6.29 17.39 -14.33
CA LYS A 31 5.46 16.21 -14.05
C LYS A 31 4.92 16.40 -12.65
N THR A 32 3.60 16.45 -12.52
CA THR A 32 2.96 16.47 -11.20
C THR A 32 3.51 15.29 -10.41
N PRO A 33 4.14 15.53 -9.24
CA PRO A 33 4.75 14.46 -8.47
C PRO A 33 3.68 13.42 -8.14
N THR A 34 4.01 12.17 -8.38
CA THR A 34 3.16 11.05 -8.01
C THR A 34 2.99 11.01 -6.50
N LYS A 35 1.93 10.35 -6.03
CA LYS A 35 1.71 10.14 -4.59
C LYS A 35 2.90 9.49 -3.89
N LYS A 36 3.64 8.63 -4.60
CA LYS A 36 4.86 7.99 -4.09
C LYS A 36 6.00 8.98 -3.93
N GLU A 37 6.28 9.77 -4.98
CA GLU A 37 7.33 10.80 -4.95
C GLU A 37 7.05 11.84 -3.86
N LEU A 38 5.81 12.31 -3.75
CA LEU A 38 5.40 13.24 -2.69
C LEU A 38 5.68 12.70 -1.27
N VAL A 39 5.44 11.40 -1.04
CA VAL A 39 5.74 10.77 0.26
C VAL A 39 7.25 10.71 0.52
N LEU A 40 8.05 10.34 -0.48
CA LEU A 40 9.50 10.24 -0.35
C LEU A 40 10.12 11.62 -0.15
N ASP A 41 9.66 12.64 -0.87
CA ASP A 41 10.14 14.01 -0.76
C ASP A 41 9.89 14.57 0.65
N LEU A 42 8.68 14.38 1.20
CA LEU A 42 8.35 14.80 2.56
C LEU A 42 9.23 14.10 3.60
N TYR A 43 9.54 12.81 3.39
CA TYR A 43 10.45 12.08 4.26
C TYR A 43 11.88 12.63 4.19
N HIS A 44 12.39 12.90 2.99
CA HIS A 44 13.72 13.47 2.79
C HIS A 44 13.84 14.92 3.29
N GLN A 45 12.72 15.65 3.38
CA GLN A 45 12.64 16.95 4.05
C GLN A 45 12.68 16.86 5.59
N GLY A 46 12.80 15.64 6.14
CA GLY A 46 12.95 15.40 7.58
C GLY A 46 11.65 15.04 8.30
N LEU A 47 10.52 14.95 7.59
CA LEU A 47 9.25 14.53 8.19
C LEU A 47 9.20 12.99 8.24
N THR A 48 9.62 12.39 9.36
CA THR A 48 9.74 10.94 9.49
C THR A 48 8.50 10.25 10.07
N ASP A 49 7.56 11.01 10.65
CA ASP A 49 6.29 10.47 11.15
C ASP A 49 5.30 10.19 10.02
N VAL A 50 4.93 8.92 9.86
CA VAL A 50 3.94 8.42 8.89
C VAL A 50 2.62 9.19 8.97
N ALA A 51 2.12 9.48 10.18
CA ALA A 51 0.86 10.18 10.35
C ALA A 51 0.97 11.66 9.93
N ALA A 52 2.09 12.32 10.22
CA ALA A 52 2.36 13.68 9.79
C ALA A 52 2.49 13.78 8.26
N ILE A 53 3.24 12.88 7.62
CA ILE A 53 3.34 12.81 6.16
C ILE A 53 1.96 12.58 5.54
N GLY A 54 1.15 11.68 6.11
CA GLY A 54 -0.19 11.40 5.62
C GLY A 54 -1.11 12.63 5.67
N ARG A 55 -1.08 13.41 6.76
CA ARG A 55 -1.82 14.67 6.87
C ARG A 55 -1.37 15.70 5.85
N GLN A 56 -0.05 15.89 5.70
CA GLN A 56 0.51 16.90 4.82
C GLN A 56 0.29 16.57 3.34
N ALA A 57 0.50 15.32 2.95
CA ALA A 57 0.27 14.85 1.59
C ALA A 57 -1.20 14.61 1.27
N LYS A 58 -2.10 14.66 2.27
CA LYS A 58 -3.50 14.20 2.17
C LYS A 58 -3.59 12.76 1.64
N ILE A 59 -2.65 11.92 2.08
CA ILE A 59 -2.53 10.51 1.72
C ILE A 59 -2.78 9.67 2.96
N HIS A 60 -3.44 8.53 2.79
CA HIS A 60 -3.72 7.64 3.91
C HIS A 60 -2.41 7.13 4.56
N PRO A 61 -2.28 7.14 5.90
CA PRO A 61 -1.07 6.70 6.62
C PRO A 61 -0.57 5.31 6.19
N SER A 62 -1.48 4.37 5.91
CA SER A 62 -1.10 3.03 5.43
C SER A 62 -0.36 3.05 4.08
N TYR A 63 -0.77 3.93 3.16
CA TYR A 63 -0.06 4.04 1.88
C TYR A 63 1.33 4.67 2.09
N VAL A 64 1.42 5.67 2.96
CA VAL A 64 2.71 6.27 3.36
C VAL A 64 3.64 5.21 3.95
N ALA A 65 3.16 4.45 4.94
CA ALA A 65 3.93 3.37 5.57
C ALA A 65 4.40 2.33 4.56
N GLN A 66 3.53 1.92 3.63
CA GLN A 66 3.88 0.97 2.58
C GLN A 66 4.98 1.52 1.66
N VAL A 67 4.89 2.78 1.23
CA VAL A 67 5.88 3.44 0.38
C VAL A 67 7.24 3.49 1.08
N LEU A 68 7.27 3.96 2.33
CA LEU A 68 8.52 4.09 3.09
C LEU A 68 9.14 2.73 3.41
N ARG A 69 8.31 1.70 3.70
CA ARG A 69 8.78 0.32 3.90
C ARG A 69 9.40 -0.25 2.63
N GLN A 70 8.74 -0.07 1.47
CA GLN A 70 9.28 -0.53 0.18
C GLN A 70 10.59 0.18 -0.20
N ALA A 71 10.76 1.43 0.25
CA ALA A 71 12.00 2.18 0.06
C ALA A 71 13.10 1.86 1.10
N GLY A 72 12.84 0.96 2.06
CA GLY A 72 13.79 0.64 3.13
C GLY A 72 13.99 1.76 4.16
N LEU A 73 13.16 2.81 4.11
CA LEU A 73 13.24 4.00 4.98
C LEU A 73 12.50 3.82 6.30
N LEU A 74 11.71 2.75 6.41
CA LEU A 74 10.87 2.47 7.58
C LEU A 74 11.20 1.07 8.09
N THR A 75 12.10 0.99 9.07
CA THR A 75 12.48 -0.26 9.76
C THR A 75 11.69 -0.38 11.07
N GLY A 76 11.12 -1.55 11.34
CA GLY A 76 10.39 -1.81 12.59
C GLY A 76 9.01 -1.17 12.73
N TYR A 77 8.49 -0.48 11.70
CA TYR A 77 7.11 0.01 11.71
C TYR A 77 6.12 -1.13 11.43
N PHE A 78 5.48 -1.55 12.51
CA PHE A 78 4.44 -2.57 12.50
C PHE A 78 3.11 -1.89 12.80
N ASP A 79 2.32 -1.59 11.77
CA ASP A 79 0.93 -1.16 11.97
C ASP A 79 -0.06 -2.27 11.63
N LEU A 80 -1.25 -2.14 12.24
CA LEU A 80 -2.41 -2.99 11.98
C LEU A 80 -2.79 -3.02 10.49
N TYR A 81 -2.38 -2.04 9.69
CA TYR A 81 -2.95 -1.80 8.37
C TYR A 81 -2.13 -2.34 7.21
N THR A 82 -0.83 -2.56 7.39
CA THR A 82 0.10 -2.88 6.31
C THR A 82 1.04 -4.06 6.61
N SER A 83 1.13 -4.49 7.88
CA SER A 83 2.20 -5.39 8.32
C SER A 83 1.73 -6.78 8.76
N THR A 84 0.48 -7.18 8.48
CA THR A 84 -0.07 -8.50 8.86
C THR A 84 0.61 -9.73 8.22
N ASN A 85 1.41 -9.55 7.17
CA ASN A 85 2.11 -10.64 6.49
C ASN A 85 3.61 -10.70 6.82
N ALA A 86 4.12 -9.78 7.64
CA ALA A 86 5.52 -9.77 8.07
C ALA A 86 5.69 -10.58 9.37
N GLU A 87 6.90 -11.07 9.63
CA GLU A 87 7.24 -11.62 10.94
C GLU A 87 7.45 -10.46 11.92
N GLN A 88 6.39 -10.11 12.65
CA GLN A 88 6.38 -9.03 13.62
C GLN A 88 6.77 -9.52 15.02
N ASN A 89 6.47 -10.79 15.32
CA ASN A 89 6.68 -11.44 16.60
C ASN A 89 6.61 -12.97 16.47
N VAL A 90 6.84 -13.68 17.59
CA VAL A 90 6.80 -15.15 17.68
C VAL A 90 5.46 -15.77 17.26
N TYR A 91 4.37 -14.99 17.30
CA TYR A 91 3.01 -15.40 16.95
C TYR A 91 2.69 -15.27 15.47
N SER A 92 3.48 -14.49 14.71
CA SER A 92 3.20 -14.18 13.30
C SER A 92 3.07 -15.43 12.43
N ARG A 93 3.73 -16.53 12.81
CA ARG A 93 3.61 -17.83 12.13
C ARG A 93 2.21 -18.45 12.20
N PHE A 94 1.51 -18.28 13.33
CA PHE A 94 0.19 -18.87 13.57
C PHE A 94 -0.90 -18.16 12.79
N PHE A 95 -0.77 -16.84 12.65
CA PHE A 95 -1.78 -15.97 12.05
C PHE A 95 -1.58 -15.73 10.55
N ARG A 96 -0.58 -16.37 9.94
CA ARG A 96 -0.28 -16.22 8.52
C ARG A 96 -1.46 -16.74 7.68
N HIS A 97 -1.92 -15.92 6.72
CA HIS A 97 -3.05 -16.23 5.84
C HIS A 97 -4.40 -16.49 6.53
N VAL A 98 -4.52 -16.18 7.83
CA VAL A 98 -5.78 -16.32 8.57
C VAL A 98 -6.79 -15.29 8.12
N LEU A 99 -6.36 -14.04 7.89
CA LEU A 99 -7.25 -12.92 7.63
C LEU A 99 -7.66 -12.79 6.16
N SER A 100 -8.96 -12.87 5.90
CA SER A 100 -9.59 -12.60 4.60
C SER A 100 -10.97 -11.95 4.76
N PHE A 101 -11.26 -10.97 3.92
CA PHE A 101 -12.55 -10.27 3.89
C PHE A 101 -12.94 -9.96 2.44
N LYS A 102 -12.69 -10.91 1.53
CA LYS A 102 -13.08 -10.75 0.12
C LYS A 102 -14.61 -10.69 -0.03
N ASN A 103 -15.33 -11.42 0.82
CA ASN A 103 -16.77 -11.44 0.97
C ASN A 103 -17.14 -11.85 2.42
N VAL A 104 -18.42 -11.77 2.76
CA VAL A 104 -18.99 -12.17 4.07
C VAL A 104 -18.55 -13.57 4.49
N GLU A 105 -18.61 -14.55 3.59
CA GLU A 105 -18.23 -15.93 3.89
C GLU A 105 -16.74 -16.08 4.24
N ALA A 106 -15.87 -15.35 3.54
CA ALA A 106 -14.45 -15.33 3.85
C ALA A 106 -14.16 -14.65 5.19
N ALA A 107 -14.92 -13.61 5.55
CA ALA A 107 -14.81 -12.96 6.85
C ALA A 107 -15.21 -13.91 7.98
N LYS A 108 -16.32 -14.66 7.85
CA LYS A 108 -16.72 -15.71 8.80
C LYS A 108 -15.62 -16.75 9.01
N LYS A 109 -15.11 -17.33 7.92
CA LYS A 109 -14.00 -18.30 7.98
C LYS A 109 -12.74 -17.74 8.63
N SER A 110 -12.48 -16.45 8.45
CA SER A 110 -11.35 -15.79 9.09
C SER A 110 -11.57 -15.68 10.59
N VAL A 111 -12.77 -15.28 11.02
CA VAL A 111 -13.15 -15.23 12.43
C VAL A 111 -13.11 -16.62 13.07
N ASP A 112 -13.65 -17.67 12.43
CA ASP A 112 -13.61 -19.03 12.97
C ASP A 112 -12.17 -19.51 13.24
N ARG A 113 -11.24 -19.15 12.35
CA ARG A 113 -9.81 -19.45 12.52
C ARG A 113 -9.16 -18.61 13.62
N ILE A 114 -9.53 -17.34 13.73
CA ILE A 114 -9.07 -16.46 14.81
C ILE A 114 -9.55 -17.00 16.16
N ASP A 115 -10.81 -17.40 16.24
CA ASP A 115 -11.44 -17.98 17.42
C ASP A 115 -10.72 -19.27 17.85
N SER A 116 -10.50 -20.18 16.90
CA SER A 116 -9.73 -21.42 17.15
C SER A 116 -8.33 -21.14 17.73
N LEU A 117 -7.65 -20.11 17.22
CA LEU A 117 -6.33 -19.71 17.73
C LEU A 117 -6.42 -19.03 19.10
N TYR A 118 -7.45 -18.20 19.32
CA TYR A 118 -7.70 -17.57 20.62
C TYR A 118 -7.91 -18.64 21.70
N GLN A 119 -8.78 -19.62 21.43
CA GLN A 119 -9.06 -20.75 22.32
C GLN A 119 -7.80 -21.60 22.58
N TYR A 120 -7.02 -21.90 21.54
CA TYR A 120 -5.75 -22.60 21.70
C TYR A 120 -4.79 -21.87 22.66
N PHE A 121 -4.64 -20.55 22.51
CA PHE A 121 -3.80 -19.76 23.41
C PHE A 121 -4.39 -19.63 24.82
N GLU A 122 -5.71 -19.70 24.96
CA GLU A 122 -6.39 -19.80 26.25
C GLU A 122 -6.06 -21.09 26.99
N GLU A 123 -6.18 -22.23 26.31
CA GLU A 123 -5.92 -23.55 26.89
C GLU A 123 -4.51 -23.69 27.45
N ILE A 124 -3.51 -23.08 26.79
CA ILE A 124 -2.11 -23.11 27.23
C ILE A 124 -1.73 -21.95 28.15
N GLY A 125 -2.68 -21.07 28.50
CA GLY A 125 -2.45 -19.92 29.38
C GLY A 125 -1.63 -18.78 28.76
N ASP A 126 -1.51 -18.73 27.43
CA ASP A 126 -0.76 -17.69 26.72
C ASP A 126 -1.63 -16.46 26.41
N ARG A 127 -1.64 -15.51 27.35
CA ARG A 127 -2.35 -14.24 27.20
C ARG A 127 -1.84 -13.37 26.05
N ALA A 128 -0.56 -13.45 25.72
CA ALA A 128 -0.01 -12.66 24.61
C ALA A 128 -0.48 -13.21 23.26
N GLY A 129 -0.58 -14.53 23.13
CA GLY A 129 -1.19 -15.19 21.98
C GLY A 129 -2.67 -14.85 21.79
N GLN A 130 -3.46 -14.83 22.87
CA GLN A 130 -4.86 -14.35 22.84
C GLN A 130 -4.97 -12.91 22.35
N HIS A 131 -4.16 -12.00 22.92
CA HIS A 131 -4.14 -10.61 22.49
C HIS A 131 -3.78 -10.47 21.02
N GLN A 132 -2.87 -11.28 20.50
CA GLN A 132 -2.54 -11.27 19.08
C GLN A 132 -3.74 -11.66 18.20
N ALA A 133 -4.57 -12.62 18.63
CA ALA A 133 -5.80 -12.98 17.94
C ALA A 133 -6.79 -11.79 17.89
N MET A 134 -6.98 -11.10 19.02
CA MET A 134 -7.83 -9.91 19.09
C MET A 134 -7.31 -8.76 18.20
N VAL A 135 -6.00 -8.53 18.19
CA VAL A 135 -5.32 -7.56 17.32
C VAL A 135 -5.56 -7.88 15.84
N LEU A 136 -5.55 -9.16 15.45
CA LEU A 136 -5.85 -9.57 14.09
C LEU A 136 -7.32 -9.37 13.72
N ALA A 137 -8.26 -9.66 14.63
CA ALA A 137 -9.68 -9.38 14.43
C ALA A 137 -9.94 -7.88 14.26
N LEU A 138 -9.33 -7.03 15.10
CA LEU A 138 -9.41 -5.57 14.99
C LEU A 138 -8.85 -5.07 13.66
N THR A 139 -7.76 -5.67 13.21
CA THR A 139 -7.20 -5.42 11.89
C THR A 139 -8.20 -5.74 10.78
N GLY A 140 -8.82 -6.92 10.82
CA GLY A 140 -9.86 -7.34 9.89
C GLY A 140 -11.02 -6.36 9.82
N LYS A 141 -11.58 -6.03 10.99
CA LYS A 141 -12.66 -5.04 11.16
C LYS A 141 -12.33 -3.73 10.47
N ASN A 142 -11.18 -3.14 10.80
CA ASN A 142 -10.83 -1.82 10.31
C ASN A 142 -10.56 -1.81 8.79
N ARG A 143 -9.86 -2.82 8.27
CA ARG A 143 -9.57 -2.90 6.82
C ARG A 143 -10.83 -3.16 6.00
N ALA A 144 -11.71 -4.03 6.47
CA ALA A 144 -13.01 -4.25 5.82
C ALA A 144 -13.84 -2.97 5.80
N ARG A 145 -13.97 -2.29 6.95
CA ARG A 145 -14.71 -1.02 7.06
C ARG A 145 -14.16 0.05 6.10
N TRP A 146 -12.85 0.21 6.04
CA TRP A 146 -12.22 1.20 5.16
C TRP A 146 -12.32 0.86 3.68
N SER A 147 -12.56 -0.40 3.35
CA SER A 147 -12.81 -0.86 1.98
C SER A 147 -14.30 -0.83 1.60
N GLY A 148 -15.17 -0.21 2.42
CA GLY A 148 -16.62 -0.16 2.21
C GLY A 148 -17.35 -1.48 2.47
N LYS A 149 -16.66 -2.47 3.03
CA LYS A 149 -17.17 -3.82 3.31
C LYS A 149 -17.78 -3.89 4.71
N HIS A 150 -18.90 -3.19 4.89
CA HIS A 150 -19.52 -2.98 6.19
C HIS A 150 -20.06 -4.28 6.82
N GLU A 151 -20.62 -5.18 6.01
CA GLU A 151 -21.13 -6.48 6.47
C GLU A 151 -19.98 -7.37 6.98
N GLU A 152 -18.88 -7.45 6.23
CA GLU A 152 -17.67 -8.15 6.65
C GLU A 152 -17.07 -7.54 7.92
N ALA A 153 -17.03 -6.21 8.02
CA ALA A 153 -16.53 -5.52 9.20
C ALA A 153 -17.38 -5.81 10.44
N LYS A 154 -18.70 -5.98 10.27
CA LYS A 154 -19.62 -6.33 11.36
C LYS A 154 -19.27 -7.69 11.95
N ILE A 155 -18.95 -8.69 11.12
CA ILE A 155 -18.56 -10.04 11.59
C ILE A 155 -17.37 -9.97 12.56
N PHE A 156 -16.31 -9.24 12.20
CA PHE A 156 -15.17 -9.06 13.11
C PHE A 156 -15.55 -8.25 14.36
N SER A 157 -16.44 -7.27 14.23
CA SER A 157 -16.88 -6.45 15.36
C SER A 157 -17.73 -7.22 16.35
N ASP A 158 -18.59 -8.12 15.88
CA ASP A 158 -19.44 -8.96 16.72
C ASP A 158 -18.57 -9.92 17.54
N TRP A 159 -17.57 -10.55 16.90
CA TRP A 159 -16.62 -11.43 17.61
C TRP A 159 -15.81 -10.68 18.68
N LEU A 160 -15.30 -9.47 18.37
CA LEU A 160 -14.59 -8.61 19.32
C LEU A 160 -15.46 -8.10 20.48
N ALA A 161 -16.78 -8.07 20.33
CA ALA A 161 -17.68 -7.67 21.42
C ALA A 161 -17.99 -8.83 22.37
N ALA A 162 -17.76 -10.07 21.92
CA ALA A 162 -17.98 -11.28 22.69
C ALA A 162 -16.75 -11.75 23.50
N HIS A 163 -15.59 -11.11 23.30
CA HIS A 163 -14.29 -11.44 23.90
C HIS A 163 -13.63 -10.18 24.46
#